data_AF-A0A9D7VQZ5-F1
#
_entry.id   AF-A0A9D7VQZ5-F1
#
_cell.length_a   1.000
_cell.length_b   1.000
_cell.length_c   1.000
_cell.angle_alpha   90.00
_cell.angle_beta   90.00
_cell.angle_gamma   90.00
#
_symmetry.space_group_name_H-M   'P 1'
#
loop_
_entity.id
_entity.type
_entity.pdbx_description
1 polymer ?
#
loop_
_entity_poly.entity_id
_entity_poly.type
_entity_poly.pdbx_seq_one_letter_code
_entity_poly.pdbx_strand_id
1 'polypeptide(L)'
;MQFNLYIFNQLFRTCMALITVLISIIWLFQSIRLLEFVVDKGASVGEFFLMSVSAMPLWLMITVPISGFIAVNWVFNRSLSDRELTVMQAVGLSPFQLAKAPIALGLLLTAFLTVNSVYILPHSFQTYKNMQFKLRHTIPAVLLREGVFIEIVDDL
;
A
#
# COMPACT_ATOMS: atom_id res chain seq x y z
N MET A 1 25.15 9.51 19.57
CA MET A 1 23.95 10.06 18.89
C MET A 1 24.00 9.86 17.36
N GLN A 2 25.16 10.06 16.71
CA GLN A 2 25.31 9.90 15.26
C GLN A 2 25.02 8.49 14.74
N PHE A 3 25.42 7.43 15.46
CA PHE A 3 25.12 6.04 15.06
C PHE A 3 23.62 5.73 14.97
N ASN A 4 22.82 6.24 15.92
CA ASN A 4 21.36 6.02 15.89
C ASN A 4 20.71 6.72 14.68
N LEU A 5 21.20 7.90 14.31
CA LEU A 5 20.74 8.62 13.11
C LEU A 5 21.14 7.89 11.83
N TYR A 6 22.34 7.31 11.80
CA TYR A 6 22.80 6.48 10.69
C TYR A 6 21.90 5.26 10.49
N ILE A 7 21.69 4.45 11.54
CA ILE A 7 20.81 3.28 11.47
C ILE A 7 19.37 3.68 11.16
N PHE A 8 18.86 4.77 11.74
CA PHE A 8 17.53 5.28 11.42
C PHE A 8 17.38 5.65 9.94
N ASN A 9 18.35 6.38 9.37
CA ASN A 9 18.31 6.75 7.96
C ASN A 9 18.40 5.52 7.04
N GLN A 10 19.21 4.53 7.42
CA GLN A 10 19.30 3.27 6.68
C GLN A 10 17.99 2.49 6.74
N LEU A 11 17.40 2.37 7.93
CA LEU A 11 16.07 1.78 8.13
C LEU A 11 14.99 2.47 7.31
N PHE A 12 14.93 3.81 7.36
CA PHE A 12 13.95 4.60 6.63
C PHE A 12 14.07 4.41 5.11
N ARG A 13 15.30 4.48 4.58
CA ARG A 13 15.56 4.28 3.13
C ARG A 13 15.17 2.87 2.68
N THR A 14 15.57 1.84 3.42
CA THR A 14 15.22 0.45 3.10
C THR A 14 13.71 0.23 3.18
N CYS A 15 13.05 0.79 4.21
CA CYS A 15 11.60 0.70 4.35
C CYS A 15 10.86 1.36 3.18
N MET A 16 11.25 2.57 2.79
CA MET A 16 10.63 3.26 1.64
C MET A 16 10.85 2.53 0.32
N ALA A 17 12.04 1.95 0.11
CA ALA A 17 12.30 1.12 -1.06
C ALA A 17 11.38 -0.12 -1.11
N LEU A 18 11.23 -0.82 0.03
CA LEU A 18 10.35 -1.99 0.13
C LEU A 18 8.87 -1.64 -0.05
N ILE A 19 8.40 -0.53 0.54
CA ILE A 19 7.03 -0.05 0.35
C ILE A 19 6.77 0.21 -1.13
N THR A 20 7.71 0.88 -1.81
CA THR A 20 7.59 1.20 -3.24
C THR A 20 7.52 -0.06 -4.09
N VAL A 21 8.40 -1.04 -3.85
CA VAL A 21 8.39 -2.30 -4.60
C VAL A 21 7.08 -3.06 -4.37
N LEU A 22 6.67 -3.24 -3.11
CA LEU A 22 5.48 -4.01 -2.78
C LEU A 22 4.19 -3.32 -3.26
N ILE A 23 4.07 -2.00 -3.11
CA ILE A 23 2.91 -1.26 -3.60
C ILE A 23 2.83 -1.32 -5.12
N SER A 24 3.95 -1.24 -5.85
CA SER A 24 3.96 -1.38 -7.30
C SER A 24 3.50 -2.76 -7.75
N ILE A 25 3.97 -3.83 -7.10
CA ILE A 25 3.56 -5.20 -7.42
C ILE A 25 2.05 -5.36 -7.20
N ILE A 26 1.55 -4.97 -6.03
CA ILE A 26 0.12 -5.07 -5.69
C ILE A 26 -0.72 -4.23 -6.65
N TRP A 27 -0.27 -3.01 -6.95
CA TRP A 27 -0.96 -2.11 -7.86
C TRP A 27 -1.05 -2.67 -9.28
N LEU A 28 0.00 -3.31 -9.79
CA LEU A 28 -0.02 -3.97 -11.11
C LEU A 28 -1.05 -5.09 -11.15
N PHE A 29 -1.04 -6.01 -10.16
CA PHE A 29 -2.02 -7.09 -10.10
C PHE A 29 -3.45 -6.60 -9.96
N GLN A 30 -3.67 -5.56 -9.14
CA GLN A 30 -4.99 -4.96 -8.95
C GLN A 30 -5.47 -4.21 -10.19
N SER A 31 -4.55 -3.55 -10.89
CA SER A 31 -4.83 -2.79 -12.12
C SER A 31 -5.33 -3.71 -13.23
N ILE A 32 -4.77 -4.90 -13.40
CA ILE A 32 -5.26 -5.86 -14.41
C ILE A 32 -6.73 -6.22 -14.15
N ARG A 33 -7.08 -6.60 -12.92
CA ARG A 33 -8.46 -6.95 -12.55
C ARG A 33 -9.44 -5.79 -12.68
N LEU A 34 -9.01 -4.59 -12.30
CA LEU A 34 -9.83 -3.38 -12.44
C LEU A 34 -10.05 -3.02 -13.90
N LEU A 35 -9.04 -3.20 -14.75
CA LEU A 35 -9.13 -2.91 -16.17
C LEU A 35 -10.14 -3.84 -16.84
N GLU A 36 -10.08 -5.15 -16.56
CA GLU A 36 -11.09 -6.11 -17.04
C GLU A 36 -12.51 -5.67 -16.65
N PHE A 37 -12.73 -5.32 -15.38
CA PHE A 37 -14.03 -4.85 -14.88
C PHE A 37 -14.51 -3.55 -15.57
N VAL A 38 -13.60 -2.60 -15.81
CA VAL A 38 -13.92 -1.32 -16.45
C VAL A 38 -14.26 -1.51 -17.93
N VAL A 39 -13.50 -2.35 -18.64
CA VAL A 39 -13.70 -2.64 -20.06
C VAL A 39 -15.02 -3.38 -20.28
N ASP A 40 -15.34 -4.38 -19.45
CA ASP A 40 -16.60 -5.13 -19.53
C ASP A 40 -17.84 -4.24 -19.35
N LYS A 41 -17.70 -3.14 -18.61
CA LYS A 41 -18.77 -2.16 -18.33
C LYS A 41 -18.75 -0.96 -19.29
N GLY A 42 -17.77 -0.87 -20.19
CA GLY A 42 -17.64 0.24 -21.15
C GLY A 42 -17.22 1.57 -20.53
N ALA A 43 -16.53 1.55 -19.38
CA ALA A 43 -16.09 2.75 -18.69
C ALA A 43 -14.77 3.32 -19.24
N SER A 44 -14.55 4.61 -18.97
CA SER A 44 -13.40 5.35 -19.49
C SER A 44 -12.09 5.03 -18.77
N VAL A 45 -10.96 5.25 -19.45
CA VAL A 45 -9.61 5.10 -18.86
C VAL A 45 -9.41 6.03 -17.65
N GLY A 46 -10.04 7.20 -17.65
CA GLY A 46 -10.01 8.12 -16.50
C GLY A 46 -10.68 7.53 -15.26
N GLU A 47 -11.81 6.84 -15.43
CA GLU A 47 -12.51 6.17 -14.32
C GLU A 47 -11.70 5.00 -13.76
N PHE A 48 -11.00 4.27 -14.63
CA PHE A 48 -10.04 3.24 -14.21
C PHE A 48 -8.97 3.82 -13.28
N PHE A 49 -8.31 4.91 -13.67
CA PHE A 49 -7.25 5.53 -12.84
C PHE A 49 -7.81 6.01 -11.50
N LEU A 50 -8.98 6.64 -11.50
CA LEU A 50 -9.61 7.14 -10.28
C LEU A 50 -9.96 5.99 -9.32
N MET A 51 -10.52 4.89 -9.83
CA MET A 51 -10.79 3.70 -9.02
C MET A 51 -9.50 3.03 -8.52
N SER A 52 -8.47 2.94 -9.37
CA SER A 52 -7.19 2.32 -9.04
C SER A 52 -6.44 3.07 -7.94
N VAL A 53 -6.36 4.40 -8.04
CA VAL A 53 -5.76 5.26 -7.00
C VAL A 53 -6.60 5.23 -5.72
N SER A 54 -7.93 5.21 -5.82
CA SER A 54 -8.82 5.12 -4.66
C SER A 54 -8.67 3.79 -3.90
N ALA A 55 -8.15 2.74 -4.54
CA ALA A 55 -7.85 1.46 -3.88
C ALA A 55 -6.48 1.43 -3.19
N MET A 56 -5.54 2.32 -3.54
CA MET A 56 -4.19 2.34 -2.97
C MET A 56 -4.13 2.46 -1.43
N PRO A 57 -4.95 3.29 -0.76
CA PRO A 57 -4.90 3.42 0.70
C PRO A 57 -5.15 2.11 1.45
N LEU A 58 -5.99 1.23 0.89
CA LEU A 58 -6.25 -0.08 1.45
C LEU A 58 -4.99 -0.95 1.47
N TRP A 59 -4.21 -0.91 0.37
CA TRP A 59 -3.00 -1.70 0.24
C TRP A 59 -1.87 -1.18 1.13
N LEU A 60 -1.78 0.13 1.36
CA LEU A 60 -0.81 0.72 2.28
C LEU A 60 -0.94 0.16 3.70
N MET A 61 -2.16 -0.17 4.17
CA MET A 61 -2.37 -0.78 5.48
C MET A 61 -1.63 -2.12 5.66
N ILE A 62 -1.45 -2.87 4.57
CA ILE A 62 -0.81 -4.18 4.58
C ILE A 62 0.68 -4.04 4.24
N THR A 63 1.00 -3.24 3.23
CA THR A 63 2.36 -3.10 2.71
C THR A 63 3.30 -2.42 3.70
N VAL A 64 2.86 -1.37 4.39
CA VAL A 64 3.70 -0.60 5.33
C VAL A 64 4.22 -1.45 6.50
N PRO A 65 3.38 -2.19 7.27
CA PRO A 65 3.89 -2.98 8.39
C PRO A 65 4.80 -4.13 7.93
N ILE A 66 4.47 -4.79 6.81
CA ILE A 66 5.33 -5.84 6.23
C ILE A 66 6.69 -5.26 5.83
N SER A 67 6.69 -4.12 5.14
CA SER A 67 7.93 -3.45 4.72
C SER A 67 8.77 -3.01 5.91
N GLY A 68 8.13 -2.45 6.96
CA GLY A 68 8.81 -2.07 8.20
C GLY A 68 9.48 -3.26 8.87
N PHE A 69 8.76 -4.38 8.99
CA PHE A 69 9.31 -5.61 9.57
C PHE A 69 10.52 -6.15 8.77
N ILE A 70 10.40 -6.23 7.45
CA ILE A 70 11.47 -6.72 6.57
C ILE A 70 12.67 -5.75 6.62
N ALA A 71 12.42 -4.43 6.58
CA ALA A 71 13.48 -3.42 6.64
C ALA A 71 14.31 -3.53 7.92
N VAL A 72 13.66 -3.70 9.08
CA VAL A 72 14.36 -3.87 10.36
C VAL A 72 15.23 -5.12 10.35
N ASN A 73 14.66 -6.26 9.95
CA ASN A 73 15.43 -7.51 9.88
C ASN A 73 16.61 -7.41 8.92
N TRP A 74 16.40 -6.84 7.73
CA TRP A 74 17.44 -6.72 6.72
C TRP A 74 18.58 -5.79 7.16
N VAL A 75 18.27 -4.62 7.71
CA VAL A 75 19.31 -3.68 8.17
C VAL A 75 20.11 -4.26 9.33
N PHE A 76 19.45 -4.88 10.31
CA PHE A 76 20.15 -5.50 11.44
C PHE A 76 21.00 -6.70 11.00
N ASN A 77 20.49 -7.54 10.10
CA ASN A 77 21.25 -8.66 9.55
C ASN A 77 22.47 -8.18 8.76
N ARG A 78 22.32 -7.09 8.00
CA ARG A 78 23.42 -6.46 7.28
C ARG A 78 24.47 -5.85 8.22
N SER A 79 24.07 -5.05 9.20
CA SER A 79 25.01 -4.47 10.19
C SER A 79 25.68 -5.54 11.06
N LEU A 80 25.07 -6.71 11.25
CA LEU A 80 25.73 -7.88 11.85
C LEU A 80 26.80 -8.47 10.92
N SER A 81 26.47 -8.64 9.64
CA SER A 81 27.39 -9.18 8.62
C SER A 81 28.59 -8.26 8.39
N ASP A 82 28.35 -6.94 8.37
CA ASP A 82 29.36 -5.89 8.23
C ASP A 82 30.12 -5.64 9.56
N ARG A 83 29.83 -6.40 10.62
CA ARG A 83 30.40 -6.28 11.99
C ARG A 83 30.18 -4.93 12.68
N GLU A 84 29.44 -3.99 12.10
CA GLU A 84 29.11 -2.70 12.72
C GLU A 84 28.42 -2.90 14.07
N LEU A 85 27.43 -3.79 14.13
CA LEU A 85 26.66 -4.04 15.35
C LEU A 85 27.54 -4.68 16.44
N THR A 86 28.41 -5.60 16.06
CA THR A 86 29.35 -6.29 16.96
C THR A 86 30.36 -5.31 17.56
N VAL A 87 30.90 -4.40 16.74
CA VAL A 87 31.84 -3.36 17.22
C VAL A 87 31.14 -2.41 18.18
N MET A 88 29.92 -1.98 17.87
CA MET A 88 29.13 -1.12 18.76
C MET A 88 28.88 -1.78 20.12
N GLN A 89 28.52 -3.08 20.14
CA GLN A 89 28.35 -3.83 21.38
C GLN A 89 29.65 -3.98 22.18
N ALA A 90 30.80 -4.16 21.51
CA ALA A 90 32.11 -4.23 22.14
C ALA A 90 32.53 -2.91 22.82
N VAL A 91 32.07 -1.77 22.31
CA VAL A 91 32.27 -0.44 22.92
C VAL A 91 31.29 -0.19 24.09
N GLY A 92 30.41 -1.16 24.40
CA GLY A 92 29.50 -1.10 25.54
C GLY A 92 28.12 -0.52 25.24
N LEU A 93 27.74 -0.37 23.96
CA LEU A 93 26.36 0.00 23.61
C LEU A 93 25.40 -1.12 23.99
N SER A 94 24.41 -0.81 24.83
CA SER A 94 23.41 -1.79 25.23
C SER A 94 22.40 -2.08 24.11
N PRO A 95 21.83 -3.30 24.06
CA PRO A 95 20.79 -3.65 23.07
C PRO A 95 19.58 -2.70 23.09
N PHE A 96 19.21 -2.20 24.28
CA PHE A 96 18.13 -1.22 24.42
C PHE A 96 18.42 0.12 23.73
N GLN A 97 19.68 0.55 23.67
CA GLN A 97 20.04 1.78 22.98
C GLN A 97 19.98 1.59 21.45
N LEU A 98 20.32 0.40 20.95
CA LEU A 98 20.20 0.02 19.55
C LEU A 98 18.74 -0.10 19.10
N ALA A 99 17.85 -0.55 19.99
CA ALA A 99 16.41 -0.67 19.73
C ALA A 99 15.70 0.69 19.55
N LYS A 100 16.30 1.81 19.94
CA LYS A 100 15.68 3.14 19.81
C LYS A 100 15.36 3.51 18.35
N ALA A 101 16.24 3.16 17.41
CA ALA A 101 16.06 3.47 15.99
C ALA A 101 14.86 2.73 15.35
N PRO A 102 14.73 1.38 15.47
CA PRO A 102 13.56 0.69 14.95
C PRO A 102 12.26 1.05 15.68
N ILE A 103 12.30 1.36 16.98
CA ILE A 103 11.11 1.85 17.71
C ILE A 103 10.67 3.21 17.16
N ALA A 104 11.60 4.14 16.92
CA ALA A 104 11.28 5.43 16.34
C ALA A 104 10.68 5.29 14.93
N LEU A 105 11.21 4.39 14.11
CA LEU A 105 10.60 4.07 12.81
C LEU A 105 9.19 3.50 12.98
N GLY A 106 9.00 2.54 13.90
CA GLY A 106 7.70 1.95 14.19
C GLY A 106 6.65 3.00 14.57
N LEU A 107 6.99 3.93 15.46
CA LEU A 107 6.11 5.04 15.83
C LEU A 107 5.76 5.94 14.63
N LEU A 108 6.73 6.23 13.76
CA LEU A 108 6.49 7.00 12.53
C LEU A 108 5.52 6.27 11.59
N LEU A 109 5.74 4.98 11.35
CA LEU A 109 4.87 4.16 10.50
C LEU A 109 3.47 4.03 11.10
N THR A 110 3.34 3.84 12.41
CA THR A 110 2.05 3.82 13.10
C THR A 110 1.33 5.15 12.95
N ALA A 111 2.00 6.29 13.19
CA ALA A 111 1.39 7.61 13.02
C ALA A 111 0.89 7.82 11.59
N PHE A 112 1.70 7.43 10.59
CA PHE A 112 1.29 7.47 9.18
C PHE A 112 0.05 6.59 8.91
N LEU A 113 0.04 5.36 9.41
CA LEU A 113 -1.08 4.44 9.23
C LEU A 113 -2.34 4.89 9.96
N THR A 114 -2.22 5.55 11.11
CA THR A 114 -3.36 6.15 11.81
C THR A 114 -4.01 7.24 10.96
N VAL A 115 -3.22 8.15 10.40
CA VAL A 115 -3.72 9.18 9.48
C VAL A 115 -4.37 8.54 8.24
N ASN A 116 -3.73 7.51 7.69
CA ASN A 116 -4.27 6.78 6.55
C ASN A 116 -5.61 6.12 6.89
N SER A 117 -5.74 5.46 8.05
CA SER A 117 -6.93 4.75 8.48
C SER A 117 -8.10 5.68 8.81
N VAL A 118 -7.84 6.80 9.47
CA VAL A 118 -8.90 7.70 9.97
C VAL A 118 -9.40 8.64 8.87
N TYR A 119 -8.54 9.11 7.98
CA TYR A 119 -8.89 10.15 7.01
C TYR A 119 -8.86 9.67 5.56
N ILE A 120 -7.73 9.08 5.15
CA ILE A 120 -7.48 8.79 3.73
C ILE A 120 -8.33 7.61 3.25
N LEU A 121 -8.26 6.48 3.96
CA LEU A 121 -8.98 5.26 3.60
C LEU A 121 -10.49 5.48 3.50
N PRO A 122 -11.21 6.03 4.49
CA PRO A 122 -12.67 6.16 4.39
C PRO A 122 -13.08 7.05 3.22
N HIS A 123 -12.36 8.15 2.97
CA HIS A 123 -12.67 9.05 1.86
C HIS A 123 -12.43 8.39 0.49
N SER A 124 -11.29 7.72 0.31
CA SER A 124 -10.99 6.99 -0.91
C SER A 124 -11.94 5.81 -1.13
N PHE A 125 -12.30 5.09 -0.06
CA PHE A 125 -13.19 3.94 -0.17
C PHE A 125 -14.64 4.32 -0.46
N GLN A 126 -15.12 5.46 0.05
CA GLN A 126 -16.40 6.04 -0.36
C GLN A 126 -16.42 6.36 -1.86
N THR A 127 -15.36 7.00 -2.36
CA THR A 127 -15.22 7.30 -3.80
C THR A 127 -15.23 6.02 -4.63
N TYR A 128 -14.46 5.01 -4.21
CA TYR A 128 -14.43 3.70 -4.85
C TYR A 128 -15.81 3.02 -4.91
N LYS A 129 -16.56 3.02 -3.80
CA LYS A 129 -17.91 2.46 -3.74
C LYS A 129 -18.89 3.19 -4.63
N ASN A 130 -18.87 4.52 -4.62
CA ASN A 130 -19.76 5.35 -5.45
C ASN A 130 -19.51 5.09 -6.94
N MET A 131 -18.26 4.97 -7.36
CA MET A 131 -17.91 4.61 -8.74
C MET A 131 -18.36 3.18 -9.08
N GLN A 132 -18.11 2.22 -8.20
CA GLN A 132 -18.56 0.85 -8.41
C GLN A 132 -20.09 0.76 -8.55
N PHE A 133 -20.84 1.52 -7.74
CA PHE A 133 -22.30 1.61 -7.83
C PHE A 133 -22.73 2.20 -9.18
N LYS A 134 -22.16 3.33 -9.59
CA LYS A 134 -22.43 3.93 -10.91
C LYS A 134 -22.18 2.95 -12.05
N LEU A 135 -21.05 2.24 -12.05
CA LEU A 135 -20.69 1.29 -13.09
C LEU A 135 -21.58 0.03 -13.12
N ARG A 136 -22.15 -0.36 -11.98
CA ARG A 136 -23.08 -1.49 -11.90
C ARG A 136 -24.48 -1.13 -12.38
N HIS A 137 -24.94 0.09 -12.09
CA HIS A 137 -26.26 0.58 -12.50
C HIS A 137 -26.28 1.25 -13.87
N THR A 138 -25.12 1.45 -14.49
CA THR A 138 -25.06 1.81 -15.91
C THR A 138 -25.38 0.56 -16.73
N ILE A 139 -26.41 0.65 -17.58
CA ILE A 139 -26.73 -0.41 -18.54
C ILE A 139 -25.46 -0.69 -19.34
N PRO A 140 -24.86 -1.89 -19.26
CA PRO A 140 -23.67 -2.24 -20.01
C PRO A 140 -23.93 -1.98 -21.50
N ALA A 141 -23.08 -1.18 -22.15
CA ALA A 141 -23.14 -1.02 -23.61
C ALA A 141 -22.99 -2.38 -24.32
N VAL A 142 -22.36 -3.37 -23.68
CA VAL A 142 -22.25 -4.77 -24.13
C VAL A 142 -23.61 -5.48 -24.22
N LEU A 143 -24.60 -5.09 -23.40
CA LEU A 143 -25.96 -5.62 -23.50
C LEU A 143 -26.76 -4.95 -24.64
N LEU A 144 -26.36 -3.75 -25.08
CA LEU A 144 -26.95 -3.13 -26.27
C LEU A 144 -26.29 -3.70 -27.54
N ARG A 145 -26.50 -4.99 -27.81
CA ARG A 145 -26.33 -5.52 -29.16
C ARG A 145 -27.48 -5.01 -30.02
N GLU A 146 -27.15 -4.26 -31.06
CA GLU A 146 -28.11 -3.81 -32.06
C GLU A 146 -28.89 -5.03 -32.60
N GLY A 147 -30.21 -5.04 -32.42
CA GLY A 147 -31.10 -6.09 -32.95
C GLY A 147 -31.47 -7.26 -32.04
N VAL A 148 -31.14 -7.26 -30.74
CA VAL A 148 -31.58 -8.32 -29.79
C VAL A 148 -32.32 -7.70 -28.60
N PHE A 149 -33.57 -8.10 -28.38
CA PHE A 149 -34.33 -7.71 -27.20
C PHE A 149 -33.86 -8.51 -25.98
N ILE A 150 -33.56 -7.80 -24.89
CA ILE A 150 -33.24 -8.39 -23.59
C ILE A 150 -34.44 -8.15 -22.69
N GLU A 151 -35.04 -9.22 -22.18
CA GLU A 151 -36.07 -9.11 -21.14
C GLU A 151 -35.42 -8.63 -19.84
N ILE A 152 -35.91 -7.49 -19.37
CA ILE A 152 -35.53 -6.95 -18.07
C ILE A 152 -36.27 -7.80 -17.03
N VAL A 153 -35.55 -8.62 -16.28
CA VAL A 153 -36.14 -9.34 -15.14
C VAL A 153 -36.48 -8.29 -14.08
N ASP A 154 -37.77 -8.14 -13.83
CA ASP A 154 -38.36 -7.38 -12.72
C ASP A 154 -37.95 -8.05 -11.41
N ASP A 155 -36.86 -7.58 -10.81
CA ASP A 155 -36.72 -7.51 -9.35
C ASP A 155 -35.67 -6.44 -9.02
N LEU A 156 -36.15 -5.19 -9.05
CA LEU A 156 -35.49 -4.00 -8.51
C LEU A 156 -36.05 -3.70 -7.12
#